data_AF-A0AAN7VRA4-F1
#
_entry.id   AF-A0AAN7VRA4-F1
#
_cell.length_a   1.000
_cell.length_b   1.000
_cell.length_c   1.000
_cell.angle_alpha   90.00
_cell.angle_beta   90.00
_cell.angle_gamma   90.00
#
_symmetry.space_group_name_H-M   'P 1'
#
loop_
_entity.id
_entity.type
_entity.pdbx_description
1 polymer ?
#
loop_
_entity_poly.entity_id
_entity_poly.type
_entity_poly.pdbx_seq_one_letter_code
_entity_poly.pdbx_strand_id
1 'polypeptide(L)'
;MSSENLKIQLEHEIYDVALPIYKKYLKRVLVGFSSVHNYILINQILENLVIPDECFSWCARYRNVSVSNIKLLIGRKLELDELVKSIVNCSEISDCSSTRSSKINNIVNSLPLHLKIYITNLLNCATDIESAYKDIRYVISEGICESAEYANVNSLQIFINLWERTLNDFYWCRCRHRHHHHHCNTRTNI
;
A
#
# COMPACT_ATOMS: atom_id res chain seq x y z
N MET A 1 -8.43 1.28 35.46
CA MET A 1 -8.30 1.08 34.01
C MET A 1 -9.63 0.56 33.48
N SER A 2 -10.18 1.15 32.41
CA SER A 2 -11.40 0.62 31.77
C SER A 2 -11.08 -0.72 31.10
N SER A 3 -12.03 -1.67 31.08
CA SER A 3 -11.80 -2.98 30.44
C SER A 3 -11.52 -2.85 28.93
N GLU A 4 -12.01 -1.77 28.31
CA GLU A 4 -11.79 -1.42 26.91
C GLU A 4 -10.31 -1.11 26.61
N ASN A 5 -9.59 -0.44 27.52
CA ASN A 5 -8.16 -0.19 27.36
C ASN A 5 -7.34 -1.48 27.44
N LEU A 6 -7.78 -2.45 28.26
CA LEU A 6 -7.10 -3.73 28.42
C LEU A 6 -7.30 -4.63 27.19
N LYS A 7 -8.49 -4.60 26.59
CA LYS A 7 -8.79 -5.30 25.33
C LYS A 7 -7.91 -4.81 24.18
N ILE A 8 -7.82 -3.48 24.01
CA ILE A 8 -6.99 -2.86 22.96
C ILE A 8 -5.52 -3.24 23.17
N GLN A 9 -5.02 -3.15 24.39
CA GLN A 9 -3.63 -3.53 24.68
C GLN A 9 -3.35 -5.00 24.32
N LEU A 10 -4.24 -5.92 24.70
CA LEU A 10 -4.09 -7.34 24.36
C LEU A 10 -4.08 -7.58 22.85
N GLU A 11 -4.96 -6.90 22.12
CA GLU A 11 -5.03 -6.97 20.66
C GLU A 11 -3.73 -6.50 19.99
N HIS A 12 -3.12 -5.44 20.51
CA HIS A 12 -1.81 -4.95 20.07
C HIS A 12 -0.69 -5.97 20.34
N GLU A 13 -0.62 -6.51 21.55
CA GLU A 13 0.41 -7.50 21.92
C GLU A 13 0.30 -8.79 21.07
N ILE A 14 -0.93 -9.25 20.82
CA ILE A 14 -1.18 -10.40 19.94
C ILE A 14 -0.71 -10.10 18.52
N TYR A 15 -1.00 -8.92 17.99
CA TYR A 15 -0.56 -8.52 16.66
C TYR A 15 0.97 -8.50 16.54
N ASP A 16 1.66 -7.91 17.51
CA ASP A 16 3.13 -7.79 17.49
C ASP A 16 3.82 -9.17 17.53
N VAL A 17 3.26 -10.12 18.30
CA VAL A 17 3.75 -11.51 18.35
C VAL A 17 3.44 -12.26 17.06
N ALA A 18 2.27 -12.03 16.45
CA ALA A 18 1.84 -12.74 15.24
C ALA A 18 2.53 -12.23 13.97
N LEU A 19 2.89 -10.94 13.91
CA LEU A 19 3.52 -10.29 12.76
C LEU A 19 4.73 -11.06 12.18
N PRO A 20 5.76 -11.44 12.95
CA PRO A 20 6.90 -12.18 12.41
C PRO A 20 6.51 -13.58 11.89
N ILE A 21 5.49 -14.20 12.48
CA ILE A 21 4.97 -15.50 12.06
C ILE A 21 4.30 -15.36 10.69
N TYR A 22 3.39 -14.38 10.54
CA TYR A 22 2.75 -14.11 9.26
C TYR A 22 3.76 -13.76 8.16
N LYS A 23 4.76 -12.91 8.45
CA LYS A 23 5.83 -12.59 7.50
C LYS A 23 6.61 -13.81 7.04
N LYS A 24 6.96 -14.71 7.97
CA LYS A 24 7.66 -15.96 7.66
C LYS A 24 6.84 -16.86 6.74
N TYR A 25 5.54 -17.03 7.03
CA TYR A 25 4.65 -17.81 6.18
C TYR A 25 4.46 -17.16 4.82
N LEU A 26 4.21 -15.85 4.77
CA LEU A 26 4.04 -15.07 3.55
C LEU A 26 5.25 -15.21 2.63
N LYS A 27 6.46 -15.05 3.16
CA LYS A 27 7.69 -15.27 2.38
C LYS A 27 7.73 -16.67 1.78
N ARG A 28 7.47 -17.70 2.59
CA ARG A 28 7.51 -19.10 2.15
C ARG A 28 6.53 -19.38 1.01
N VAL A 29 5.31 -18.84 1.07
CA VAL A 29 4.30 -19.08 0.04
C VAL A 29 4.51 -18.21 -1.20
N LEU A 30 5.06 -17.00 -1.06
CA LEU A 30 5.37 -16.11 -2.18
C LEU A 30 6.51 -16.63 -3.06
N VAL A 31 7.56 -17.17 -2.44
CA VAL A 31 8.78 -17.67 -3.14
C VAL A 31 8.72 -19.16 -3.47
N GLY A 32 7.69 -19.86 -2.96
CA GLY A 32 7.45 -21.27 -3.21
C GLY A 32 6.86 -21.54 -4.60
N PHE A 33 6.58 -22.80 -4.89
CA PHE A 33 5.91 -23.17 -6.14
C PHE A 33 4.50 -22.57 -6.21
N SER A 34 4.12 -22.16 -7.41
CA SER A 34 2.80 -21.57 -7.64
C SER A 34 1.72 -22.65 -7.53
N SER A 35 0.73 -22.42 -6.66
CA SER A 35 -0.43 -23.28 -6.52
C SER A 35 -1.65 -22.44 -6.14
N VAL A 36 -2.84 -22.94 -6.45
CA VAL A 36 -4.11 -22.29 -6.03
C VAL A 36 -4.17 -22.18 -4.50
N HIS A 37 -3.70 -23.20 -3.80
CA HIS A 37 -3.64 -23.19 -2.33
C HIS A 37 -2.73 -22.08 -1.80
N ASN A 38 -1.54 -21.90 -2.40
CA ASN A 38 -0.63 -20.81 -2.01
C ASN A 38 -1.24 -19.44 -2.30
N TYR A 39 -1.96 -19.27 -3.41
CA TYR A 39 -2.64 -18.01 -3.72
C TYR A 39 -3.73 -17.65 -2.70
N ILE A 40 -4.55 -18.64 -2.30
CA ILE A 40 -5.58 -18.44 -1.26
C ILE A 40 -4.92 -18.08 0.07
N LEU A 41 -3.86 -18.80 0.44
CA LEU A 41 -3.15 -18.56 1.70
C LEU A 41 -2.47 -17.17 1.72
N ILE A 42 -1.90 -16.72 0.61
CA ILE A 42 -1.36 -15.35 0.48
C ILE A 42 -2.46 -14.33 0.76
N ASN A 43 -3.64 -14.47 0.15
CA ASN A 43 -4.76 -13.55 0.38
C ASN A 43 -5.20 -13.52 1.85
N GLN A 44 -5.35 -14.69 2.48
CA GLN A 44 -5.72 -14.79 3.90
C GLN A 44 -4.69 -14.14 4.82
N ILE A 45 -3.39 -14.27 4.50
CA ILE A 45 -2.34 -13.60 5.28
C ILE A 45 -2.42 -12.09 5.09
N LEU A 46 -2.58 -11.61 3.85
CA LEU A 46 -2.65 -10.18 3.53
C LEU A 46 -3.93 -9.50 4.05
N GLU A 47 -4.99 -10.24 4.36
CA GLU A 47 -6.17 -9.71 5.06
C GLU A 47 -5.89 -9.31 6.52
N ASN A 48 -4.84 -9.86 7.12
CA ASN A 48 -4.51 -9.66 8.53
C ASN A 48 -3.21 -8.86 8.73
N LEU A 49 -2.62 -8.39 7.64
CA LEU A 49 -1.27 -7.85 7.64
C LEU A 49 -1.15 -6.74 6.60
N VAL A 50 -0.64 -5.59 7.04
CA VAL A 50 -0.22 -4.56 6.08
C VAL A 50 0.93 -5.11 5.25
N ILE A 51 0.81 -5.01 3.93
CA ILE A 51 1.80 -5.53 3.00
C ILE A 51 3.21 -4.99 3.32
N PRO A 52 4.18 -5.85 3.69
CA PRO A 52 5.54 -5.43 3.96
C PRO A 52 6.24 -5.09 2.66
N ASP A 53 6.95 -3.96 2.59
CA ASP A 53 7.73 -3.57 1.41
C ASP A 53 8.78 -4.64 1.04
N GLU A 54 9.32 -5.36 2.04
CA GLU A 54 10.23 -6.49 1.84
C GLU A 54 9.63 -7.64 1.00
N CYS A 55 8.30 -7.74 0.86
CA CYS A 55 7.70 -8.74 -0.03
C CYS A 55 8.11 -8.54 -1.48
N PHE A 56 8.23 -7.28 -1.92
CA PHE A 56 8.66 -6.94 -3.27
C PHE A 56 10.14 -7.25 -3.47
N SER A 57 10.97 -7.02 -2.45
CA SER A 57 12.37 -7.43 -2.42
C SER A 57 12.51 -8.95 -2.54
N TRP A 58 11.73 -9.73 -1.78
CA TRP A 58 11.71 -11.18 -1.96
C TRP A 58 11.32 -11.55 -3.39
N CYS A 59 10.25 -10.96 -3.92
CA CYS A 59 9.86 -11.21 -5.30
C CYS A 59 10.96 -10.87 -6.32
N ALA A 60 11.72 -9.79 -6.11
CA ALA A 60 12.82 -9.38 -6.95
C ALA A 60 13.98 -10.39 -6.95
N ARG A 61 14.31 -10.96 -5.78
CA ARG A 61 15.49 -11.82 -5.60
C ARG A 61 15.26 -13.30 -5.96
N TYR A 62 14.04 -13.81 -5.84
CA TYR A 62 13.76 -15.24 -6.01
C TYR A 62 13.27 -15.60 -7.44
N ARG A 63 13.93 -16.56 -8.09
CA ARG A 63 13.68 -16.93 -9.51
C ARG A 63 12.29 -17.50 -9.82
N ASN A 64 11.66 -18.16 -8.84
CA ASN A 64 10.42 -18.94 -9.06
C ASN A 64 9.14 -18.18 -8.69
N VAL A 65 9.23 -16.86 -8.52
CA VAL A 65 8.09 -16.05 -8.09
C VAL A 65 7.07 -15.97 -9.23
N SER A 66 5.80 -16.21 -8.89
CA SER A 66 4.71 -16.10 -9.86
C SER A 66 4.35 -14.67 -10.17
N VAL A 67 4.10 -14.42 -11.46
CA VAL A 67 3.54 -13.16 -11.97
C VAL A 67 2.26 -12.78 -11.24
N SER A 68 1.39 -13.73 -10.96
CA SER A 68 0.12 -13.50 -10.27
C SER A 68 0.34 -13.03 -8.83
N ASN A 69 1.38 -13.55 -8.15
CA ASN A 69 1.72 -13.12 -6.80
C ASN A 69 2.22 -11.67 -6.79
N ILE A 70 3.12 -11.30 -7.73
CA ILE A 70 3.62 -9.93 -7.83
C ILE A 70 2.47 -8.97 -8.16
N LYS A 71 1.58 -9.32 -9.09
CA LYS A 71 0.39 -8.52 -9.42
C LYS A 71 -0.54 -8.35 -8.23
N LEU A 72 -0.75 -9.40 -7.45
CA LEU A 72 -1.56 -9.34 -6.23
C LEU A 72 -0.96 -8.36 -5.20
N LEU A 73 0.35 -8.46 -4.95
CA LEU A 73 1.06 -7.57 -4.05
C LEU A 73 0.94 -6.10 -4.50
N ILE A 74 1.08 -5.83 -5.79
CA ILE A 74 0.91 -4.49 -6.36
C ILE A 74 -0.52 -3.97 -6.17
N GLY A 75 -1.54 -4.79 -6.44
CA GLY A 75 -2.94 -4.40 -6.22
C GLY A 75 -3.19 -3.98 -4.77
N ARG A 76 -2.71 -4.79 -3.80
CA ARG A 76 -2.83 -4.48 -2.38
C ARG A 76 -2.04 -3.24 -1.96
N LYS A 77 -0.87 -3.02 -2.55
CA LYS A 77 -0.08 -1.82 -2.29
C LYS A 77 -0.77 -0.57 -2.83
N LEU A 78 -1.36 -0.62 -4.02
CA LEU A 78 -2.16 0.49 -4.57
C LEU A 78 -3.38 0.81 -3.68
N GLU A 79 -4.07 -0.19 -3.15
CA GLU A 79 -5.15 0.02 -2.17
C GLU A 79 -4.64 0.77 -0.92
N LEU A 80 -3.45 0.39 -0.43
CA LEU A 80 -2.80 1.07 0.69
C LEU A 80 -2.36 2.49 0.34
N ASP A 81 -1.79 2.72 -0.84
CA ASP A 81 -1.38 4.04 -1.34
C ASP A 81 -2.58 5.00 -1.35
N GLU A 82 -3.73 4.57 -1.84
CA GLU A 82 -4.96 5.37 -1.85
C GLU A 82 -5.48 5.67 -0.44
N LEU A 83 -5.42 4.68 0.46
CA LEU A 83 -5.78 4.90 1.87
C LEU A 83 -4.88 5.96 2.51
N VAL A 84 -3.55 5.83 2.36
CA VAL A 84 -2.58 6.77 2.93
C VAL A 84 -2.79 8.17 2.35
N LYS A 85 -2.94 8.31 1.03
CA LYS A 85 -3.26 9.60 0.38
C LYS A 85 -4.54 10.21 0.93
N SER A 86 -5.60 9.43 1.14
CA SER A 86 -6.85 9.94 1.68
C SER A 86 -6.68 10.54 3.08
N ILE A 87 -5.81 9.94 3.89
CA ILE A 87 -5.50 10.40 5.26
C ILE A 87 -4.62 11.64 5.22
N VAL A 88 -3.58 11.66 4.39
CA VAL A 88 -2.70 12.82 4.20
C VAL A 88 -3.49 14.02 3.67
N ASN A 89 -4.31 13.84 2.64
CA ASN A 89 -5.16 14.90 2.09
C ASN A 89 -6.17 15.43 3.12
N CYS A 90 -6.74 14.58 3.98
CA CYS A 90 -7.57 15.03 5.10
C CYS A 90 -6.79 15.86 6.12
N SER A 91 -5.47 15.69 6.19
CA SER A 91 -4.59 16.48 7.05
C SER A 91 -4.23 17.84 6.41
N GLU A 92 -4.25 18.00 5.10
CA GLU A 92 -3.82 19.27 4.46
C GLU A 92 -4.94 20.33 4.36
N ILE A 93 -6.21 19.94 4.47
CA ILE A 93 -7.34 20.86 4.36
C ILE A 93 -7.39 21.79 5.60
N SER A 94 -7.39 23.11 5.33
CA SER A 94 -7.26 24.23 6.28
C SER A 94 -8.46 24.48 7.21
N ASP A 95 -9.30 23.48 7.46
CA ASP A 95 -10.48 23.64 8.30
C ASP A 95 -10.13 23.46 9.79
N CYS A 96 -10.72 24.32 10.63
CA CYS A 96 -10.54 24.42 12.09
C CYS A 96 -10.25 23.08 12.79
N SER A 97 -9.22 23.08 13.64
CA SER A 97 -8.51 21.92 14.22
C SER A 97 -9.36 20.83 14.89
N SER A 98 -10.58 21.13 15.34
CA SER A 98 -11.48 20.15 15.95
C SER A 98 -12.19 19.25 14.92
N THR A 99 -12.51 19.77 13.73
CA THR A 99 -13.18 19.00 12.65
C THR A 99 -12.19 18.14 11.87
N ARG A 100 -10.92 18.54 11.81
CA ARG A 100 -9.81 17.79 11.19
C ARG A 100 -9.48 16.52 11.98
N SER A 101 -9.34 16.65 13.30
CA SER A 101 -9.07 15.50 14.19
C SER A 101 -10.23 14.50 14.17
N SER A 102 -11.49 14.96 14.11
CA SER A 102 -12.65 14.06 14.08
C SER A 102 -12.78 13.25 12.79
N LYS A 103 -12.49 13.82 11.61
CA LYS A 103 -12.51 13.08 10.34
C LYS A 103 -11.43 12.00 10.27
N ILE A 104 -10.18 12.34 10.64
CA ILE A 104 -9.07 11.38 10.66
C ILE A 104 -9.38 10.26 11.66
N ASN A 105 -9.84 10.61 12.86
CA ASN A 105 -10.21 9.61 13.87
C ASN A 105 -11.35 8.71 13.39
N ASN A 106 -12.35 9.23 12.67
CA ASN A 106 -13.43 8.41 12.12
C ASN A 106 -12.94 7.40 11.08
N ILE A 107 -12.05 7.82 10.16
CA ILE A 107 -11.44 6.92 9.17
C ILE A 107 -10.63 5.84 9.90
N VAL A 108 -9.70 6.25 10.76
CA VAL A 108 -8.79 5.34 11.48
C VAL A 108 -9.54 4.36 12.39
N ASN A 109 -10.62 4.80 13.04
CA ASN A 109 -11.43 3.94 13.91
C ASN A 109 -12.29 2.92 13.13
N SER A 110 -12.57 3.15 11.85
CA SER A 110 -13.28 2.20 10.99
C SER A 110 -12.37 1.13 10.37
N LEU A 111 -11.05 1.28 10.47
CA LEU A 111 -10.09 0.36 9.88
C LEU A 111 -9.91 -0.90 10.75
N PRO A 112 -9.63 -2.05 10.12
CA PRO A 112 -9.08 -3.22 10.81
C PRO A 112 -7.86 -2.87 11.65
N LEU A 113 -7.65 -3.58 12.76
CA LEU A 113 -6.60 -3.29 13.74
C LEU A 113 -5.21 -3.13 13.10
N HIS A 114 -4.80 -4.03 12.21
CA HIS A 114 -3.48 -4.00 11.58
C HIS A 114 -3.24 -2.71 10.77
N LEU A 115 -4.26 -2.22 10.05
CA LEU A 115 -4.21 -0.94 9.35
C LEU A 115 -4.26 0.23 10.34
N LYS A 116 -5.07 0.13 11.40
CA LYS A 116 -5.14 1.15 12.45
C LYS A 116 -3.78 1.37 13.12
N ILE A 117 -3.10 0.29 13.50
CA ILE A 117 -1.74 0.32 14.07
C ILE A 117 -0.78 0.97 13.09
N TYR A 118 -0.77 0.52 11.83
CA TYR A 118 0.11 1.04 10.80
C TYR A 118 -0.08 2.54 10.56
N ILE A 119 -1.31 2.99 10.34
CA ILE A 119 -1.62 4.41 10.10
C ILE A 119 -1.29 5.24 11.33
N THR A 120 -1.61 4.77 12.54
CA THR A 120 -1.29 5.51 13.76
C THR A 120 0.23 5.70 13.92
N ASN A 121 1.00 4.64 13.66
CA ASN A 121 2.47 4.73 13.66
C ASN A 121 2.98 5.70 12.60
N LEU A 122 2.40 5.66 11.40
CA LEU A 122 2.76 6.57 10.31
C LEU A 122 2.47 8.03 10.67
N LEU A 123 1.31 8.32 11.27
CA LEU A 123 0.95 9.67 11.74
C LEU A 123 1.83 10.16 12.90
N ASN A 124 2.30 9.25 13.75
CA ASN A 124 3.20 9.55 14.86
C ASN A 124 4.64 9.84 14.40
N CYS A 125 5.01 9.49 13.16
CA CYS A 125 6.25 9.95 12.52
C CYS A 125 6.11 11.45 12.14
N ALA A 126 6.17 12.30 13.17
CA ALA A 126 5.69 13.68 13.20
C ALA A 126 6.39 14.70 12.28
N THR A 127 7.37 14.31 11.46
CA THR A 127 8.18 15.27 10.68
C THR A 127 7.91 15.24 9.18
N ASP A 128 7.54 14.09 8.60
CA ASP A 128 7.24 13.98 7.17
C ASP A 128 6.67 12.58 6.84
N ILE A 129 5.33 12.49 6.77
CA ILE A 129 4.62 11.26 6.40
C ILE A 129 5.00 10.82 4.98
N GLU A 130 5.27 11.76 4.07
CA GLU A 130 5.66 11.45 2.70
C GLU A 130 7.04 10.78 2.67
N SER A 131 7.96 11.17 3.54
CA SER A 131 9.27 10.50 3.68
C SER A 131 9.19 9.13 4.38
N ALA A 132 8.25 8.96 5.32
CA ALA A 132 8.09 7.73 6.07
C ALA A 132 7.37 6.64 5.25
N TYR A 133 6.57 7.04 4.26
CA TYR A 133 5.78 6.15 3.43
C TYR A 133 6.43 5.90 2.07
N LYS A 134 6.74 4.64 1.77
CA LYS A 134 7.21 4.20 0.45
C LYS A 134 6.00 3.87 -0.43
N ASP A 135 5.71 4.74 -1.41
CA ASP A 135 4.62 4.51 -2.38
C ASP A 135 4.94 3.37 -3.36
N ILE A 136 3.96 2.97 -4.17
CA ILE A 136 4.15 1.90 -5.15
C ILE A 136 5.29 2.18 -6.15
N ARG A 137 5.54 3.46 -6.50
CA ARG A 137 6.57 3.82 -7.47
C ARG A 137 7.95 3.58 -6.88
N TYR A 138 8.13 3.99 -5.63
CA TYR A 138 9.35 3.71 -4.89
C TYR A 138 9.61 2.21 -4.84
N VAL A 139 8.60 1.42 -4.46
CA VAL A 139 8.71 -0.03 -4.32
C VAL A 139 8.99 -0.74 -5.66
N ILE A 140 8.35 -0.32 -6.76
CA ILE A 140 8.64 -0.87 -8.10
C ILE A 140 10.07 -0.52 -8.51
N SER A 141 10.52 0.72 -8.27
CA SER A 141 11.88 1.15 -8.61
C SER A 141 12.94 0.33 -7.86
N GLU A 142 12.78 0.14 -6.55
CA GLU A 142 13.64 -0.77 -5.78
C GLU A 142 13.57 -2.20 -6.33
N GLY A 143 12.37 -2.69 -6.66
CA GLY A 143 12.19 -4.02 -7.25
C GLY A 143 12.92 -4.23 -8.58
N ILE A 144 12.96 -3.21 -9.46
CA ILE A 144 13.74 -3.23 -10.71
C ILE A 144 15.23 -3.34 -10.40
N CYS A 145 15.75 -2.46 -9.52
CA CYS A 145 17.16 -2.44 -9.14
C CYS A 145 17.59 -3.78 -8.53
N GLU A 146 16.84 -4.31 -7.57
CA GLU A 146 17.14 -5.58 -6.94
C GLU A 146 17.01 -6.76 -7.92
N SER A 147 16.01 -6.75 -8.82
CA SER A 147 15.88 -7.83 -9.82
C SER A 147 17.07 -7.83 -10.78
N ALA A 148 17.59 -6.66 -11.14
CA ALA A 148 18.78 -6.52 -11.97
C ALA A 148 20.04 -6.99 -11.22
N GLU A 149 20.23 -6.59 -9.96
CA GLU A 149 21.35 -7.01 -9.11
C GLU A 149 21.43 -8.53 -8.98
N TYR A 150 20.28 -9.20 -8.80
CA TYR A 150 20.20 -10.65 -8.64
C TYR A 150 20.03 -11.42 -9.97
N ALA A 151 20.13 -10.72 -11.11
CA ALA A 151 19.94 -11.27 -12.45
C ALA A 151 18.62 -12.08 -12.61
N ASN A 152 17.56 -11.65 -11.94
CA ASN A 152 16.25 -12.27 -12.00
C ASN A 152 15.41 -11.66 -13.13
N VAL A 153 15.67 -12.11 -14.35
CA VAL A 153 15.06 -11.58 -15.58
C VAL A 153 13.52 -11.64 -15.56
N ASN A 154 12.95 -12.68 -14.95
CA ASN A 154 11.49 -12.83 -14.86
C ASN A 154 10.88 -11.71 -14.01
N SER A 155 11.36 -11.52 -12.78
CA SER A 155 10.89 -10.44 -11.90
C SER A 155 11.17 -9.06 -12.50
N LEU A 156 12.33 -8.87 -13.12
CA LEU A 156 12.69 -7.62 -13.79
C LEU A 156 11.68 -7.24 -14.88
N GLN A 157 11.34 -8.17 -15.77
CA GLN A 157 10.36 -7.94 -16.83
C GLN A 157 8.97 -7.57 -16.26
N ILE A 158 8.57 -8.22 -15.17
CA ILE A 158 7.30 -7.97 -14.51
C ILE A 158 7.27 -6.55 -13.96
N PHE A 159 8.30 -6.14 -13.20
CA PHE A 159 8.37 -4.80 -12.62
C PHE A 159 8.44 -3.70 -13.68
N ILE A 160 9.20 -3.89 -14.77
CA ILE A 160 9.26 -2.93 -15.89
C ILE A 160 7.89 -2.78 -16.56
N ASN A 161 7.23 -3.89 -16.90
CA ASN A 161 5.90 -3.87 -17.52
C ASN A 161 4.87 -3.14 -16.64
N LEU A 162 5.01 -3.23 -15.32
CA LEU A 162 4.11 -2.59 -14.36
C LEU A 162 4.45 -1.12 -14.14
N TRP A 163 5.74 -0.76 -14.18
CA TRP A 163 6.21 0.63 -14.19
C TRP A 163 5.64 1.42 -15.37
N GLU A 164 5.71 0.85 -16.58
CA GLU A 164 5.17 1.48 -17.78
C GLU A 164 3.65 1.69 -17.70
N ARG A 165 2.91 0.73 -17.13
CA ARG A 165 1.46 0.84 -16.94
C ARG A 165 1.10 1.90 -15.90
N THR A 166 1.77 1.90 -14.75
CA THR A 166 1.52 2.91 -13.69
C THR A 166 1.86 4.33 -14.15
N LEU A 167 2.88 4.52 -14.99
CA LEU A 167 3.15 5.80 -15.64
C LEU A 167 2.03 6.20 -16.61
N ASN A 168 1.59 5.28 -17.46
CA ASN A 168 0.54 5.54 -18.45
C ASN A 168 -0.82 5.86 -17.80
N ASP A 169 -1.22 5.16 -16.74
CA ASP A 169 -2.47 5.41 -16.02
C ASP A 169 -2.48 6.81 -15.38
N PHE A 170 -1.32 7.31 -14.95
CA PHE A 170 -1.18 8.69 -14.46
C PHE A 170 -1.35 9.73 -15.56
N TYR A 171 -0.82 9.48 -16.77
CA TYR A 171 -1.07 10.34 -17.93
C TYR A 171 -2.56 10.37 -18.31
N TRP A 172 -3.25 9.22 -18.25
CA TRP A 172 -4.68 9.15 -18.51
C TRP A 172 -5.53 9.87 -17.44
N CYS A 173 -5.20 9.74 -16.15
CA CYS A 173 -5.87 10.49 -15.07
C CYS A 173 -5.63 12.01 -15.19
N ARG A 174 -4.42 12.45 -15.57
CA ARG A 174 -4.11 13.88 -15.80
C ARG A 174 -4.82 14.44 -17.04
N CYS A 175 -4.99 13.64 -18.08
CA CYS A 175 -5.77 14.02 -19.26
C CYS A 175 -7.28 14.14 -18.95
N ARG A 176 -7.85 13.28 -18.10
CA ARG A 176 -9.26 13.38 -17.68
C ARG A 176 -9.57 14.63 -16.87
N HIS A 177 -8.66 15.06 -15.98
CA HIS A 177 -8.83 16.31 -15.23
C HIS A 177 -8.66 17.58 -16.09
N ARG A 178 -7.87 17.54 -17.19
CA ARG A 178 -7.81 18.67 -18.14
C ARG A 178 -9.03 18.77 -19.04
N HIS A 179 -9.69 17.66 -19.36
CA HIS A 179 -10.88 17.70 -20.22
C HIS A 179 -12.15 18.20 -19.52
N HIS A 180 -12.24 18.14 -18.19
CA HIS A 180 -13.36 18.74 -17.46
C HIS A 180 -13.22 20.25 -17.19
N HIS A 181 -12.03 20.83 -17.31
CA HIS A 181 -11.83 22.29 -17.16
C HIS A 181 -11.86 23.06 -18.50
N HIS A 182 -12.03 22.39 -19.64
CA HIS A 182 -12.06 23.05 -20.95
C HIS A 182 -13.45 23.29 -21.56
N HIS A 183 -14.54 23.07 -20.81
CA HIS A 183 -15.90 23.35 -21.31
C HIS A 183 -16.63 24.56 -20.71
N CYS A 184 -15.94 25.40 -19.92
CA CYS A 184 -16.52 26.66 -19.43
C CYS A 184 -15.67 27.87 -19.87
N ASN A 185 -15.56 28.09 -21.18
CA ASN A 185 -15.37 29.42 -21.78
C ASN A 185 -15.26 29.29 -23.30
N THR A 186 -16.40 29.24 -23.99
CA THR A 186 -16.52 29.80 -25.34
C THR A 186 -17.99 29.90 -25.74
N ARG A 187 -18.37 31.13 -26.13
CA ARG A 187 -19.58 31.56 -26.87
C ARG A 187 -20.83 31.76 -25.99
N THR A 188 -21.42 32.95 -25.96
CA THR A 188 -21.91 33.67 -27.15
C THR A 188 -21.85 35.21 -27.03
N ASN A 189 -21.11 35.84 -27.96
CA ASN A 189 -21.52 37.10 -28.58
C ASN A 189 -22.37 36.74 -29.79
N ILE A 190 -23.69 36.93 -29.69
CA ILE A 190 -24.59 37.50 -30.70
C ILE A 190 -25.62 38.32 -29.92
#